data_AF-A0AA43HPV0-F1
#
_entry.id   AF-A0AA43HPV0-F1
#
_cell.length_a   1.000
_cell.length_b   1.000
_cell.length_c   1.000
_cell.angle_alpha   90.00
_cell.angle_beta   90.00
_cell.angle_gamma   90.00
#
_symmetry.space_group_name_H-M   'P 1'
#
loop_
_entity.id
_entity.type
_entity.pdbx_description
1 polymer ?
#
loop_
_entity_poly.entity_id
_entity_poly.type
_entity_poly.pdbx_seq_one_letter_code
_entity_poly.pdbx_strand_id
1 'polypeptide(L)'
;MKKYLLFITTSLLSLTTIAAQENNYVDYVTPLVGTQSKHSLSTGNTYPAIARPWGMNFWTPQTGKMGDGWTYTYDADKIRGLKQTHQPSPWINDYGQFSIMPVTGKPIFDEEERASWFSHKSEQAKPYYYSVYLADHDVIAELAPTSRAAMFRFTFPQNDNSYVVIDAFDKG
;
A
#
# COMPACT_ATOMS: atom_id res chain seq x y z
N MET A 1 0.51 -19.77 62.25
CA MET A 1 1.12 -20.50 61.12
C MET A 1 0.19 -20.66 59.91
N LYS A 2 -1.10 -21.00 60.06
CA LYS A 2 -2.05 -21.14 58.93
C LYS A 2 -2.31 -19.85 58.10
N LYS A 3 -2.23 -18.66 58.71
CA LYS A 3 -2.45 -17.37 58.00
C LYS A 3 -1.30 -16.97 57.05
N TYR A 4 -0.06 -17.38 57.34
CA TYR A 4 1.09 -17.07 56.49
C TYR A 4 1.19 -18.01 55.27
N LEU A 5 0.70 -19.25 55.41
CA LEU A 5 0.66 -20.21 54.31
C LEU A 5 -0.33 -19.81 53.21
N LEU A 6 -1.44 -19.14 53.58
CA LEU A 6 -2.47 -18.65 52.64
C LEU A 6 -2.03 -17.42 51.83
N PHE A 7 -1.08 -16.64 52.38
CA PHE A 7 -0.52 -15.44 51.72
C PHE A 7 0.56 -15.80 50.68
N ILE A 8 1.30 -16.88 50.92
CA ILE A 8 2.34 -17.36 49.99
C ILE A 8 1.70 -18.02 48.76
N THR A 9 0.58 -18.74 48.92
CA THR A 9 -0.14 -19.34 47.79
C THR A 9 -0.85 -18.32 46.91
N THR A 10 -1.31 -17.18 47.45
CA THR A 10 -1.91 -16.11 46.64
C THR A 10 -0.87 -15.29 45.86
N SER A 11 0.34 -15.11 46.39
CA SER A 11 1.43 -14.41 45.68
C SER A 11 1.99 -15.22 44.51
N LEU A 12 2.00 -16.57 44.60
CA LEU A 12 2.41 -17.43 43.49
C LEU A 12 1.39 -17.53 42.34
N LEU A 13 0.10 -17.29 42.57
CA LEU A 13 -0.91 -17.29 41.50
C LEU A 13 -0.93 -16.01 40.66
N SER A 14 -0.33 -14.92 41.16
CA SER A 14 -0.26 -13.64 40.46
C SER A 14 0.89 -13.54 39.44
N LEU A 15 1.72 -14.58 39.28
CA LEU A 15 2.87 -14.59 38.36
C LEU A 15 2.64 -15.37 37.06
N THR A 16 1.44 -15.91 36.84
CA THR A 16 1.09 -16.62 35.59
C THR A 16 0.02 -15.88 34.80
N THR A 17 0.15 -14.58 34.61
CA THR A 17 -0.43 -13.97 33.41
C THR A 17 0.50 -14.29 32.26
N ILE A 18 0.31 -15.45 31.64
CA ILE A 18 0.79 -15.70 30.29
C ILE A 18 0.21 -14.57 29.45
N ALA A 19 1.06 -13.64 29.02
CA ALA A 19 0.69 -12.70 27.98
C ALA A 19 0.34 -13.53 26.76
N ALA A 20 -0.95 -13.76 26.52
CA ALA A 20 -1.41 -14.33 25.27
C ALA A 20 -0.91 -13.38 24.17
N GLN A 21 0.00 -13.86 23.34
CA GLN A 21 0.45 -13.12 22.17
C GLN A 21 -0.80 -12.90 21.30
N GLU A 22 -1.28 -11.67 21.26
CA GLU A 22 -2.46 -11.30 20.48
C GLU A 22 -2.08 -11.43 18.99
N ASN A 23 -2.36 -12.60 18.40
CA ASN A 23 -2.07 -12.86 17.00
C ASN A 23 -3.00 -12.00 16.15
N ASN A 24 -2.47 -10.93 15.56
CA ASN A 24 -3.22 -10.11 14.64
C ASN A 24 -3.24 -10.80 13.26
N TYR A 25 -4.38 -11.40 12.91
CA TYR A 25 -4.51 -12.19 11.67
C TYR A 25 -4.15 -11.42 10.40
N VAL A 26 -4.26 -10.09 10.43
CA VAL A 26 -3.90 -9.25 9.30
C VAL A 26 -2.41 -9.33 8.94
N ASP A 27 -1.55 -9.70 9.89
CA ASP A 27 -0.10 -9.80 9.69
C ASP A 27 0.28 -11.01 8.82
N TYR A 28 -0.63 -11.96 8.63
CA TYR A 28 -0.46 -13.07 7.68
C TYR A 28 -0.88 -12.69 6.25
N VAL A 29 -1.54 -11.55 6.06
CA VAL A 29 -2.06 -11.15 4.75
C VAL A 29 -0.98 -10.39 3.99
N THR A 30 -0.62 -10.91 2.81
CA THR A 30 0.18 -10.18 1.82
C THR A 30 -0.69 -9.83 0.61
N PRO A 31 -0.94 -8.53 0.34
CA PRO A 31 -1.66 -8.08 -0.85
C PRO A 31 -0.94 -8.38 -2.17
N LEU A 32 0.33 -8.80 -2.14
CA LEU A 32 1.14 -9.05 -3.34
C LEU A 32 0.94 -10.45 -3.93
N VAL A 33 0.24 -11.35 -3.26
CA VAL A 33 -0.05 -12.69 -3.79
C VAL A 33 -0.87 -12.58 -5.08
N GLY A 34 -0.35 -13.14 -6.17
CA GLY A 34 -0.96 -13.13 -7.51
C GLY A 34 -0.53 -11.95 -8.41
N THR A 35 0.25 -11.00 -7.89
CA THR A 35 0.68 -9.79 -8.64
C THR A 35 1.81 -10.05 -9.64
N GLN A 36 2.53 -11.17 -9.51
CA GLN A 36 3.51 -11.64 -10.49
C GLN A 36 2.82 -12.44 -11.61
N SER A 37 1.90 -11.78 -12.31
CA SER A 37 1.11 -12.37 -13.40
C SER A 37 1.38 -11.66 -14.73
N LYS A 38 1.18 -12.39 -15.83
CA LYS A 38 1.28 -11.87 -17.19
C LYS A 38 -0.01 -12.18 -17.95
N HIS A 39 -0.31 -11.43 -19.01
CA HIS A 39 -1.45 -11.72 -19.88
C HIS A 39 -1.44 -13.16 -20.41
N SER A 40 -0.27 -13.69 -20.77
CA SER A 40 -0.11 -15.05 -21.31
C SER A 40 -0.29 -16.16 -20.28
N LEU A 41 -0.03 -15.89 -19.00
CA LEU A 41 -0.15 -16.85 -17.92
C LEU A 41 -0.43 -16.14 -16.59
N SER A 42 -1.62 -16.38 -16.07
CA SER A 42 -2.04 -15.86 -14.76
C SER A 42 -1.49 -16.73 -13.62
N THR A 43 -0.96 -16.08 -12.60
CA THR A 43 -0.72 -16.68 -11.27
C THR A 43 -1.68 -16.08 -10.21
N GLY A 44 -2.69 -15.34 -10.66
CA GLY A 44 -3.72 -14.71 -9.84
C GLY A 44 -4.35 -13.49 -10.51
N ASN A 45 -3.58 -12.72 -11.29
CA ASN A 45 -4.00 -11.46 -11.91
C ASN A 45 -4.60 -10.46 -10.89
N THR A 46 -3.92 -10.32 -9.76
CA THR A 46 -4.29 -9.38 -8.68
C THR A 46 -3.43 -8.12 -8.72
N TYR A 47 -3.88 -7.10 -8.02
CA TYR A 47 -3.09 -5.93 -7.64
C TYR A 47 -3.17 -5.78 -6.11
N PRO A 48 -2.19 -5.13 -5.45
CA PRO A 48 -2.24 -4.92 -4.00
C PRO A 48 -3.34 -3.90 -3.67
N ALA A 49 -4.53 -4.40 -3.35
CA ALA A 49 -5.67 -3.60 -2.93
C ALA A 49 -5.51 -3.18 -1.47
N ILE A 50 -5.21 -1.90 -1.26
CA ILE A 50 -5.12 -1.27 0.05
C ILE A 50 -6.51 -0.69 0.33
N ALA A 51 -7.26 -1.33 1.21
CA ALA A 51 -8.67 -1.04 1.40
C ALA A 51 -9.22 -1.55 2.74
N ARG A 52 -10.37 -0.97 3.13
CA ARG A 52 -11.26 -1.60 4.11
C ARG A 52 -12.03 -2.75 3.44
N PRO A 53 -12.49 -3.76 4.20
CA PRO A 53 -13.40 -4.78 3.67
C PRO A 53 -14.60 -4.11 2.98
N TRP A 54 -14.84 -4.46 1.71
CA TRP A 54 -15.86 -3.85 0.84
C TRP A 54 -15.83 -2.32 0.79
N GLY A 55 -14.63 -1.73 0.89
CA GLY A 55 -14.41 -0.31 0.61
C GLY A 55 -14.96 0.05 -0.77
N MET A 56 -15.60 1.21 -0.86
CA MET A 56 -16.07 1.75 -2.14
C MET A 56 -14.87 2.09 -3.02
N ASN A 57 -13.84 2.69 -2.44
CA ASN A 57 -12.65 3.15 -3.16
C ASN A 57 -11.45 2.35 -2.68
N PHE A 58 -10.84 1.58 -3.59
CA PHE A 58 -9.56 0.91 -3.32
C PHE A 58 -8.41 1.80 -3.77
N TRP A 59 -7.26 1.60 -3.14
CA TRP A 59 -6.03 2.28 -3.51
C TRP A 59 -4.93 1.26 -3.81
N THR A 60 -4.10 1.55 -4.82
CA THR A 60 -3.02 0.66 -5.22
C THR A 60 -1.86 1.46 -5.84
N PRO A 61 -0.59 1.06 -5.64
CA PRO A 61 0.50 1.53 -6.49
C PRO A 61 0.24 1.17 -7.95
N GLN A 62 0.52 2.10 -8.85
CA GLN A 62 0.41 1.92 -10.29
C GLN A 62 1.80 1.79 -10.90
N THR A 63 2.08 0.64 -11.53
CA THR A 63 3.29 0.42 -12.32
C THR A 63 3.00 0.35 -13.81
N GLY A 64 1.80 -0.10 -14.21
CA GLY A 64 1.32 -0.14 -15.59
C GLY A 64 0.85 1.22 -16.11
N LYS A 65 0.84 1.38 -17.44
CA LYS A 65 0.40 2.60 -18.13
C LYS A 65 -1.06 2.92 -17.87
N MET A 66 -1.44 4.18 -18.03
CA MET A 66 -2.85 4.58 -18.01
C MET A 66 -3.67 3.74 -19.01
N GLY A 67 -4.74 3.10 -18.51
CA GLY A 67 -5.61 2.23 -19.30
C GLY A 67 -5.18 0.77 -19.40
N ASP A 68 -4.00 0.40 -18.91
CA ASP A 68 -3.56 -1.00 -18.83
C ASP A 68 -4.29 -1.72 -17.68
N GLY A 69 -4.91 -2.86 -17.99
CA GLY A 69 -5.55 -3.72 -16.98
C GLY A 69 -4.55 -4.32 -15.98
N TRP A 70 -3.28 -4.47 -16.35
CA TRP A 70 -2.21 -4.85 -15.44
C TRP A 70 -1.66 -3.62 -14.70
N THR A 71 -2.53 -2.94 -13.95
CA THR A 71 -2.23 -1.68 -13.23
C THR A 71 -1.01 -1.79 -12.32
N TYR A 72 -0.77 -2.97 -11.75
CA TYR A 72 0.43 -3.32 -10.98
C TYR A 72 0.90 -4.70 -11.40
N THR A 73 2.20 -4.85 -11.63
CA THR A 73 2.87 -6.15 -11.79
C THR A 73 4.13 -6.19 -10.95
N TYR A 74 4.39 -7.33 -10.32
CA TYR A 74 5.54 -7.51 -9.43
C TYR A 74 6.88 -7.35 -10.16
N ASP A 75 6.97 -7.75 -11.43
CA ASP A 75 8.21 -7.63 -12.18
C ASP A 75 8.48 -6.19 -12.70
N ALA A 76 7.61 -5.21 -12.37
CA ALA A 76 7.78 -3.84 -12.81
C ALA A 76 8.75 -3.06 -11.92
N ASP A 77 9.55 -2.23 -12.56
CA ASP A 77 10.65 -1.51 -11.91
C ASP A 77 10.27 -0.11 -11.40
N LYS A 78 9.15 0.43 -11.88
CA LYS A 78 8.76 1.82 -11.65
C LYS A 78 7.31 1.97 -11.20
N ILE A 79 7.09 2.90 -10.29
CA ILE A 79 5.77 3.40 -9.90
C ILE A 79 5.56 4.78 -10.53
N ARG A 80 4.38 4.97 -11.13
CA ARG A 80 3.98 6.22 -11.80
C ARG A 80 2.85 6.97 -11.10
N GLY A 81 2.32 6.39 -10.02
CA GLY A 81 1.32 7.01 -9.16
C GLY A 81 0.76 6.04 -8.11
N LEU A 82 0.12 6.61 -7.09
CA LEU A 82 -0.77 5.89 -6.18
C LEU A 82 -2.20 6.14 -6.65
N LYS A 83 -2.85 5.09 -7.13
CA LYS A 83 -4.09 5.16 -7.90
C LYS A 83 -5.29 4.76 -7.06
N GLN A 84 -6.37 5.54 -7.14
CA GLN A 84 -7.70 5.10 -6.74
C GLN A 84 -8.28 4.23 -7.85
N THR A 85 -8.81 3.05 -7.50
CA THR A 85 -9.27 2.05 -8.46
C THR A 85 -10.55 1.36 -8.00
N HIS A 86 -11.34 0.90 -8.97
CA HIS A 86 -12.50 0.03 -8.80
C HIS A 86 -12.38 -1.25 -9.66
N GLN A 87 -11.20 -1.50 -10.23
CA GLN A 87 -10.97 -2.56 -11.19
C GLN A 87 -11.24 -3.94 -10.56
N PRO A 88 -12.18 -4.75 -11.08
CA PRO A 88 -12.40 -6.10 -10.55
C PRO A 88 -11.45 -7.15 -11.14
N SER A 89 -10.94 -6.92 -12.35
CA SER A 89 -9.95 -7.78 -13.03
C SER A 89 -9.28 -7.01 -14.18
N PRO A 90 -8.08 -7.41 -14.63
CA PRO A 90 -7.42 -6.77 -15.77
C PRO A 90 -8.25 -6.81 -17.07
N TRP A 91 -9.15 -7.79 -17.20
CA TRP A 91 -9.98 -8.00 -18.39
C TRP A 91 -11.17 -7.05 -18.48
N ILE A 92 -11.76 -6.71 -17.33
CA ILE A 92 -12.87 -5.76 -17.23
C ILE A 92 -12.37 -4.32 -17.24
N ASN A 93 -11.12 -4.11 -16.78
CA ASN A 93 -10.50 -2.80 -16.60
C ASN A 93 -11.24 -1.98 -15.53
N ASP A 94 -10.94 -0.67 -15.48
CA ASP A 94 -11.21 0.20 -14.35
C ASP A 94 -12.18 1.34 -14.69
N TYR A 95 -12.71 1.99 -13.65
CA TYR A 95 -13.56 3.18 -13.76
C TYR A 95 -13.42 4.06 -12.51
N GLY A 96 -13.80 5.34 -12.59
CA GLY A 96 -13.74 6.26 -11.44
C GLY A 96 -12.34 6.37 -10.83
N GLN A 97 -11.33 6.41 -11.69
CA GLN A 97 -9.92 6.27 -11.37
C GLN A 97 -9.19 7.61 -11.50
N PHE A 98 -8.25 7.84 -10.60
CA PHE A 98 -7.29 8.96 -10.66
C PHE A 98 -6.04 8.54 -9.88
N SER A 99 -4.94 9.27 -10.02
CA SER A 99 -3.71 8.98 -9.27
C SER A 99 -3.05 10.21 -8.67
N ILE A 100 -2.26 9.96 -7.63
CA ILE A 100 -1.45 10.97 -6.94
C ILE A 100 0.00 10.51 -6.94
N MET A 101 0.93 11.38 -7.33
CA MET A 101 2.36 11.08 -7.37
C MET A 101 3.18 12.23 -6.76
N PRO A 102 3.90 12.03 -5.65
CA PRO A 102 4.85 13.02 -5.15
C PRO A 102 6.13 12.99 -5.99
N VAL A 103 6.63 14.16 -6.37
CA VAL A 103 7.85 14.32 -7.19
C VAL A 103 8.71 15.46 -6.68
N THR A 104 10.00 15.44 -7.01
CA THR A 104 10.93 16.55 -6.72
C THR A 104 11.59 17.06 -8.00
N GLY A 105 12.18 18.25 -7.94
CA GLY A 105 12.90 18.83 -9.07
C GLY A 105 11.99 19.62 -10.02
N LYS A 106 11.39 18.99 -11.02
CA LYS A 106 10.57 19.67 -12.04
C LYS A 106 9.08 19.26 -11.95
N PRO A 107 8.13 20.18 -12.21
CA PRO A 107 6.71 19.85 -12.26
C PRO A 107 6.37 19.16 -13.59
N ILE A 108 6.58 17.84 -13.63
CA ILE A 108 6.37 17.00 -14.80
C ILE A 108 5.04 16.26 -14.66
N PHE A 109 4.17 16.38 -15.66
CA PHE A 109 2.87 15.69 -15.69
C PHE A 109 2.93 14.33 -16.38
N ASP A 110 3.76 14.17 -17.41
CA ASP A 110 3.86 12.93 -18.20
C ASP A 110 4.11 11.70 -17.31
N GLU A 111 3.35 10.62 -17.55
CA GLU A 111 3.35 9.44 -16.67
C GLU A 111 4.67 8.67 -16.67
N GLU A 112 5.42 8.70 -17.78
CA GLU A 112 6.70 8.01 -17.91
C GLU A 112 7.82 8.85 -17.32
N GLU A 113 7.81 10.17 -17.55
CA GLU A 113 8.81 11.08 -17.02
C GLU A 113 8.69 11.29 -15.50
N ARG A 114 7.47 11.24 -14.93
CA ARG A 114 7.26 11.36 -13.47
C ARG A 114 7.51 10.06 -12.70
N ALA A 115 7.55 8.92 -13.40
CA ALA A 115 7.68 7.60 -12.78
C ALA A 115 9.03 7.44 -12.07
N SER A 116 9.00 6.82 -10.90
CA SER A 116 10.19 6.57 -10.09
C SER A 116 10.52 5.09 -10.01
N TRP A 117 11.81 4.76 -10.08
CA TRP A 117 12.32 3.46 -9.64
C TRP A 117 11.91 3.17 -8.19
N PHE A 118 11.61 1.90 -7.90
CA PHE A 118 11.38 1.39 -6.56
C PHE A 118 11.88 -0.06 -6.44
N SER A 119 11.90 -0.61 -5.22
CA SER A 119 12.20 -2.02 -4.96
C SER A 119 11.23 -2.59 -3.94
N HIS A 120 10.86 -3.87 -4.09
CA HIS A 120 10.06 -4.57 -3.07
C HIS A 120 10.74 -4.65 -1.70
N LYS A 121 12.07 -4.46 -1.62
CA LYS A 121 12.79 -4.37 -0.33
C LYS A 121 12.45 -3.10 0.45
N SER A 122 12.04 -2.05 -0.25
CA SER A 122 11.62 -0.76 0.28
C SER A 122 10.13 -0.50 0.05
N GLU A 123 9.35 -1.58 -0.13
CA GLU A 123 7.90 -1.55 -0.25
C GLU A 123 7.29 -2.33 0.91
N GLN A 124 6.29 -1.75 1.54
CA GLN A 124 5.45 -2.42 2.51
C GLN A 124 4.01 -2.37 2.03
N ALA A 125 3.46 -3.52 1.68
CA ALA A 125 2.06 -3.68 1.31
C ALA A 125 1.30 -4.43 2.41
N LYS A 126 0.34 -3.78 3.04
CA LYS A 126 -0.64 -4.38 3.96
C LYS A 126 -2.05 -3.95 3.54
N PRO A 127 -3.11 -4.73 3.86
CA PRO A 127 -4.47 -4.34 3.48
C PRO A 127 -4.88 -2.95 3.97
N TYR A 128 -4.35 -2.51 5.11
CA TYR A 128 -4.71 -1.25 5.77
C TYR A 128 -3.66 -0.13 5.62
N TYR A 129 -2.51 -0.41 5.01
CA TYR A 129 -1.40 0.53 4.92
C TYR A 129 -0.44 0.15 3.78
N TYR A 130 -0.02 1.15 3.03
CA TYR A 130 1.02 1.02 2.01
C TYR A 130 2.11 2.05 2.23
N SER A 131 3.36 1.65 1.99
CA SER A 131 4.52 2.54 2.00
C SER A 131 5.51 2.11 0.94
N VAL A 132 6.07 3.08 0.22
CA VAL A 132 7.12 2.84 -0.76
C VAL A 132 8.12 3.99 -0.78
N TYR A 133 9.39 3.65 -0.96
CA TYR A 133 10.43 4.62 -1.26
C TYR A 133 10.58 4.79 -2.78
N LEU A 134 10.44 6.05 -3.23
CA LEU A 134 10.56 6.47 -4.62
C LEU A 134 11.97 7.02 -4.85
N ALA A 135 12.84 6.17 -5.41
CA ALA A 135 14.27 6.42 -5.48
C ALA A 135 14.66 7.64 -6.34
N ASP A 136 13.94 7.92 -7.43
CA ASP A 136 14.26 9.04 -8.32
C ASP A 136 13.92 10.40 -7.69
N HIS A 137 12.99 10.42 -6.74
CA HIS A 137 12.52 11.64 -6.08
C HIS A 137 13.04 11.81 -4.65
N ASP A 138 13.66 10.76 -4.09
CA ASP A 138 14.05 10.64 -2.68
C ASP A 138 12.86 10.88 -1.71
N VAL A 139 11.70 10.31 -2.05
CA VAL A 139 10.44 10.49 -1.29
C VAL A 139 9.96 9.16 -0.72
N ILE A 140 9.54 9.16 0.55
CA ILE A 140 8.72 8.06 1.10
C ILE A 140 7.26 8.45 0.94
N ALA A 141 6.49 7.61 0.25
CA ALA A 141 5.07 7.78 0.04
C ALA A 141 4.26 6.73 0.82
N GLU A 142 3.39 7.19 1.69
CA GLU A 142 2.56 6.35 2.56
C GLU A 142 1.06 6.62 2.32
N LEU A 143 0.24 5.59 2.46
CA LEU A 143 -1.20 5.60 2.17
C LEU A 143 -1.95 4.74 3.19
N ALA A 144 -3.01 5.30 3.78
CA ALA A 144 -3.96 4.58 4.64
C ALA A 144 -5.42 4.91 4.24
N PRO A 145 -6.23 3.92 3.82
CA PRO A 145 -7.59 4.15 3.36
C PRO A 145 -8.66 3.94 4.43
N THR A 146 -9.78 4.62 4.24
CA THR A 146 -11.10 4.31 4.80
C THR A 146 -11.95 3.64 3.72
N SER A 147 -13.27 3.51 3.93
CA SER A 147 -14.15 2.97 2.88
C SER A 147 -14.30 3.88 1.66
N ARG A 148 -14.04 5.20 1.75
CA ARG A 148 -14.30 6.18 0.67
C ARG A 148 -13.27 7.31 0.55
N ALA A 149 -12.31 7.38 1.47
CA ALA A 149 -11.27 8.40 1.52
C ALA A 149 -9.93 7.73 1.84
N ALA A 150 -8.82 8.39 1.54
CA ALA A 150 -7.49 7.96 1.98
C ALA A 150 -6.68 9.15 2.49
N MET A 151 -5.77 8.86 3.41
CA MET A 151 -4.78 9.81 3.88
C MET A 151 -3.43 9.43 3.32
N PHE A 152 -2.75 10.41 2.74
CA PHE A 152 -1.40 10.29 2.23
C PHE A 152 -0.43 11.03 3.14
N ARG A 153 0.74 10.44 3.34
CA ARG A 153 1.88 11.12 3.96
C ARG A 153 3.06 10.99 3.02
N PHE A 154 3.60 12.14 2.60
CA PHE A 154 4.77 12.24 1.75
C PHE A 154 5.91 12.83 2.57
N THR A 155 6.98 12.07 2.75
CA THR A 155 8.20 12.54 3.41
C THR A 155 9.17 12.96 2.32
N PHE A 156 9.20 14.27 2.04
CA PHE A 156 10.10 14.86 1.05
C PHE A 156 11.51 15.06 1.63
N PRO A 157 12.54 15.03 0.77
CA PRO A 157 13.88 15.42 1.16
C PRO A 157 13.94 16.95 1.32
N GLN A 158 15.04 17.46 1.87
CA GLN A 158 15.31 18.89 1.83
C GLN A 158 15.56 19.31 0.37
N ASN A 159 14.63 20.06 -0.20
CA ASN A 159 14.68 20.54 -1.58
C ASN A 159 13.90 21.86 -1.70
N ASP A 160 14.28 22.69 -2.66
CA ASP A 160 13.57 23.93 -3.00
C ASP A 160 12.30 23.66 -3.84
N ASN A 161 12.26 22.54 -4.56
CA ASN A 161 11.20 22.21 -5.50
C ASN A 161 10.61 20.81 -5.23
N SER A 162 9.48 20.79 -4.53
CA SER A 162 8.69 19.58 -4.23
C SER A 162 7.26 19.77 -4.71
N TYR A 163 6.71 18.78 -5.41
CA TYR A 163 5.39 18.84 -6.01
C TYR A 163 4.59 17.57 -5.72
N VAL A 164 3.27 17.69 -5.82
CA VAL A 164 2.34 16.57 -5.85
C VAL A 164 1.55 16.65 -7.14
N VAL A 165 1.73 15.67 -8.01
CA VAL A 165 0.99 15.55 -9.26
C VAL A 165 -0.31 14.84 -8.98
N ILE A 166 -1.42 15.43 -9.41
CA ILE A 166 -2.74 14.81 -9.40
C ILE A 166 -3.12 14.58 -10.86
N ASP A 167 -3.29 13.31 -11.21
CA ASP A 167 -3.68 12.88 -12.55
C ASP A 167 -5.11 12.39 -12.53
N ALA A 168 -5.96 13.13 -13.21
CA ALA A 168 -7.39 12.91 -13.36
C ALA A 168 -7.73 11.91 -14.51
N PHE A 169 -6.71 11.37 -15.19
CA PHE A 169 -6.83 10.43 -16.30
C PHE A 169 -7.61 11.05 -17.48
N ASP A 170 -7.85 10.26 -18.53
CA ASP A 170 -8.61 10.73 -19.68
C ASP A 170 -10.07 11.00 -19.28
N LYS A 171 -10.49 12.27 -19.44
CA LYS A 171 -11.84 12.81 -19.19
C LYS A 171 -12.17 13.24 -17.76
N GLY A 172 -11.20 13.28 -16.84
CA GLY A 172 -11.31 14.04 -15.58
C GLY A 172 -11.50 13.21 -14.31
#